data_AF-A0A173Z7B6-F1
#
_entry.id   AF-A0A173Z7B6-F1
#
_cell.length_a   1.000
_cell.length_b   1.000
_cell.length_c   1.000
_cell.angle_alpha   90.00
_cell.angle_beta   90.00
_cell.angle_gamma   90.00
#
_symmetry.space_group_name_H-M   'P 1'
#
loop_
_entity.id
_entity.type
_entity.pdbx_description
1 polymer ?
#
loop_
_entity_poly.entity_id
_entity_poly.type
_entity_poly.pdbx_seq_one_letter_code
_entity_poly.pdbx_strand_id
1 'polypeptide(L)'
;MKKTKSNLDELQELKLLKIEHNGCWLAFWGLLAVILTQIAIGNDSKQDLSGEWIVFMCLALYLTVGCIRNGIWDRKLKPNFKNNIMASSIAAVVMGILWFIISYRNYHKLVGSIATGVIMFFSIEILCFLALTLTSKIYKKRLKKLEDDSEDE
;
A
#
# COMPACT_ATOMS: atom_id res chain seq x y z
N MET A 1 25.34 -13.66 14.89
CA MET A 1 24.10 -14.46 14.77
C MET A 1 24.46 -15.93 14.63
N LYS A 2 23.93 -16.82 15.50
CA LYS A 2 24.01 -18.27 15.26
C LYS A 2 23.12 -18.59 14.05
N LYS A 3 23.72 -18.92 12.90
CA LYS A 3 22.96 -19.47 11.76
C LYS A 3 22.33 -20.79 12.22
N THR A 4 21.02 -20.81 12.40
CA THR A 4 20.26 -22.06 12.42
C THR A 4 20.63 -22.83 11.16
N LYS A 5 21.17 -24.04 11.30
CA LYS A 5 21.48 -24.88 10.14
C LYS A 5 20.16 -25.20 9.45
N SER A 6 19.95 -24.60 8.30
CA SER A 6 18.87 -24.94 7.39
C SER A 6 19.19 -26.26 6.71
N ASN A 7 18.19 -27.12 6.51
CA ASN A 7 18.34 -28.35 5.72
C ASN A 7 18.23 -28.09 4.21
N LEU A 8 17.95 -26.84 3.82
CA LEU A 8 17.76 -26.43 2.45
C LEU A 8 19.07 -25.86 1.89
N ASP A 9 19.42 -26.27 0.67
CA ASP A 9 20.53 -25.64 -0.06
C ASP A 9 20.21 -24.17 -0.37
N GLU A 10 21.23 -23.33 -0.57
CA GLU A 10 21.06 -21.89 -0.85
C GLU A 10 20.10 -21.62 -2.03
N LEU A 11 20.14 -22.47 -3.07
CA LEU A 11 19.22 -22.38 -4.20
C LEU A 11 17.76 -22.68 -3.81
N GLN A 12 17.55 -23.59 -2.86
CA GLN A 12 16.22 -23.89 -2.34
C GLN A 12 15.72 -22.75 -1.44
N GLU A 13 16.58 -22.15 -0.62
CA GLU A 13 16.24 -20.97 0.19
C GLU A 13 15.83 -19.78 -0.69
N LEU A 14 16.56 -19.51 -1.78
CA LEU A 14 16.19 -18.46 -2.74
C LEU A 14 14.84 -18.73 -3.42
N LYS A 15 14.56 -19.99 -3.78
CA LYS A 15 13.26 -20.37 -4.36
C LYS A 15 12.14 -20.20 -3.34
N LEU A 16 12.36 -20.63 -2.10
CA LEU A 16 11.40 -20.48 -1.01
C LEU A 16 11.08 -19.00 -0.76
N LEU A 17 12.10 -18.15 -0.65
CA LEU A 17 11.93 -16.71 -0.46
C LEU A 17 11.09 -16.07 -1.58
N LYS A 18 11.28 -16.53 -2.82
CA LYS A 18 10.49 -16.05 -3.96
C LYS A 18 9.04 -16.51 -3.89
N ILE A 19 8.78 -17.73 -3.41
CA ILE A 19 7.43 -18.24 -3.18
C ILE A 19 6.73 -17.46 -2.07
N GLU A 20 7.40 -17.24 -0.94
CA GLU A 20 6.88 -16.44 0.18
C GLU A 20 6.59 -15.00 -0.24
N HIS A 21 7.48 -14.38 -1.02
CA HIS A 21 7.27 -13.06 -1.58
C HIS A 21 6.03 -12.99 -2.49
N ASN A 22 5.88 -13.96 -3.39
CA ASN A 22 4.73 -14.04 -4.27
C ASN A 22 3.43 -14.30 -3.48
N GLY A 23 3.47 -15.16 -2.46
CA GLY A 23 2.35 -15.44 -1.57
C GLY A 23 1.92 -14.21 -0.77
N CYS A 24 2.88 -13.44 -0.26
CA CYS A 24 2.62 -12.17 0.41
C CYS A 24 1.94 -11.15 -0.51
N TRP A 25 2.40 -11.02 -1.75
CA TRP A 25 1.77 -10.14 -2.73
C TRP A 25 0.38 -10.62 -3.16
N LEU A 26 0.18 -11.93 -3.27
CA LEU A 26 -1.14 -12.53 -3.52
C LEU A 26 -2.09 -12.19 -2.37
N ALA A 27 -1.66 -12.34 -1.12
CA ALA A 27 -2.47 -11.97 0.04
C ALA A 27 -2.80 -10.47 0.05
N PHE A 28 -1.82 -9.61 -0.24
CA PHE A 28 -2.01 -8.17 -0.28
C PHE A 28 -3.03 -7.73 -1.35
N TRP A 29 -2.82 -8.13 -2.62
CA TRP A 29 -3.73 -7.78 -3.71
C TRP A 29 -5.07 -8.50 -3.61
N GLY A 30 -5.09 -9.73 -3.10
CA GLY A 30 -6.30 -10.51 -2.87
C GLY A 30 -7.20 -9.85 -1.83
N LEU A 31 -6.66 -9.49 -0.66
CA LEU A 31 -7.41 -8.76 0.38
C LEU A 31 -7.92 -7.42 -0.14
N LEU A 32 -7.10 -6.68 -0.88
CA LEU A 32 -7.53 -5.42 -1.47
C LEU A 32 -8.70 -5.62 -2.45
N ALA A 33 -8.64 -6.65 -3.31
CA ALA A 33 -9.71 -6.94 -4.26
C ALA A 33 -11.02 -7.33 -3.56
N VAL A 34 -10.96 -8.12 -2.48
CA VAL A 34 -12.13 -8.50 -1.69
C VAL A 34 -12.77 -7.26 -1.05
N ILE A 35 -11.98 -6.43 -0.38
CA ILE A 35 -12.44 -5.18 0.26
C ILE A 35 -13.11 -4.26 -0.76
N LEU A 36 -12.46 -4.02 -1.92
CA LEU A 36 -13.02 -3.17 -2.98
C LEU A 36 -14.33 -3.73 -3.54
N THR A 37 -14.43 -5.05 -3.67
CA THR A 37 -15.64 -5.72 -4.19
C THR A 37 -16.80 -5.62 -3.18
N GLN A 38 -16.54 -5.81 -1.89
CA GLN A 38 -17.55 -5.65 -0.84
C GLN A 38 -18.12 -4.22 -0.82
N ILE A 39 -17.23 -3.23 -0.82
CA ILE A 39 -17.58 -1.79 -0.88
C ILE A 39 -18.38 -1.48 -2.15
N ALA A 40 -17.99 -2.05 -3.31
CA ALA A 40 -18.70 -1.83 -4.56
C ALA A 40 -20.09 -2.49 -4.60
N ILE A 41 -20.29 -3.64 -3.95
CA ILE A 41 -21.58 -4.34 -3.90
C ILE A 41 -22.51 -3.66 -2.89
N GLY A 42 -21.97 -2.97 -1.88
CA GLY A 42 -22.73 -2.34 -0.81
C GLY A 42 -23.19 -3.35 0.26
N ASN A 43 -22.56 -4.53 0.30
CA ASN A 43 -22.80 -5.54 1.33
C ASN A 43 -22.02 -5.22 2.63
N ASP A 44 -21.84 -3.93 2.92
CA ASP A 44 -21.00 -3.37 3.97
C ASP A 44 -21.68 -3.50 5.34
N SER A 45 -21.92 -4.73 5.77
CA SER A 45 -21.98 -5.04 7.19
C SER A 45 -20.68 -4.52 7.82
N LYS A 46 -20.76 -3.41 8.56
CA LYS A 46 -19.60 -2.72 9.15
C LYS A 46 -18.72 -3.65 10.00
N GLN A 47 -19.29 -4.74 10.50
CA GLN A 47 -18.56 -5.75 11.27
C GLN A 47 -17.73 -6.65 10.36
N ASP A 48 -18.27 -7.11 9.22
CA ASP A 48 -17.58 -8.05 8.34
C ASP A 48 -16.39 -7.39 7.61
N LEU A 49 -16.56 -6.15 7.16
CA LEU A 49 -15.50 -5.40 6.46
C LEU A 49 -14.33 -5.01 7.40
N SER A 50 -14.62 -4.83 8.70
CA SER A 50 -13.62 -4.34 9.66
C SER A 50 -12.47 -5.33 9.85
N GLY A 51 -12.75 -6.64 9.85
CA GLY A 51 -11.73 -7.67 10.03
C GLY A 51 -10.74 -7.70 8.87
N GLU A 52 -11.26 -7.72 7.64
CA GLU A 52 -10.43 -7.70 6.42
C GLU A 52 -9.58 -6.44 6.32
N TRP A 53 -10.20 -5.28 6.63
CA TRP A 53 -9.50 -4.01 6.64
C TRP A 53 -8.36 -3.98 7.68
N ILE A 54 -8.60 -4.45 8.90
CA ILE A 54 -7.57 -4.52 9.95
C ILE A 54 -6.41 -5.41 9.52
N VAL A 55 -6.69 -6.61 9.00
CA VAL A 55 -5.65 -7.54 8.54
C VAL A 55 -4.85 -6.93 7.39
N PHE A 56 -5.53 -6.31 6.43
CA PHE A 56 -4.89 -5.61 5.32
C PHE A 56 -3.96 -4.47 5.81
N MET A 57 -4.42 -3.65 6.76
CA MET A 57 -3.63 -2.55 7.31
C MET A 57 -2.41 -3.05 8.10
N CYS A 58 -2.58 -4.11 8.90
CA CYS A 58 -1.46 -4.75 9.61
C CYS A 58 -0.39 -5.27 8.64
N LEU A 59 -0.80 -5.96 7.57
CA LEU A 59 0.10 -6.43 6.52
C LEU A 59 0.81 -5.27 5.81
N ALA A 60 0.05 -4.23 5.42
CA ALA A 60 0.58 -3.05 4.75
C ALA A 60 1.62 -2.31 5.61
N LEU A 61 1.32 -2.11 6.90
CA LEU A 61 2.23 -1.46 7.85
C LEU A 61 3.48 -2.29 8.10
N TYR A 62 3.33 -3.60 8.28
CA TYR A 62 4.47 -4.51 8.46
C TYR A 62 5.44 -4.43 7.28
N LEU A 63 4.92 -4.52 6.05
CA LEU A 63 5.72 -4.40 4.83
C LEU A 63 6.37 -3.02 4.73
N THR A 64 5.61 -1.94 4.96
CA THR A 64 6.13 -0.57 4.86
C THR A 64 7.25 -0.31 5.87
N VAL A 65 7.04 -0.65 7.14
CA VAL A 65 8.03 -0.47 8.21
C VAL A 65 9.24 -1.38 7.98
N GLY A 66 9.03 -2.63 7.58
CA GLY A 66 10.08 -3.57 7.23
C GLY A 66 10.97 -3.05 6.10
N CYS A 67 10.38 -2.55 5.02
CA CYS A 67 11.10 -1.96 3.90
C CYS A 67 11.93 -0.75 4.34
N ILE A 68 11.31 0.21 5.05
CA ILE A 68 12.01 1.43 5.50
C ILE A 68 13.17 1.11 6.44
N ARG A 69 12.98 0.19 7.40
CA ARG A 69 14.03 -0.17 8.36
C ARG A 69 15.29 -0.72 7.70
N ASN A 70 15.11 -1.44 6.58
CA ASN A 70 16.17 -2.03 5.77
C ASN A 70 16.64 -1.12 4.62
N GLY A 71 16.19 0.13 4.55
CA GLY A 71 16.60 1.05 3.48
C GLY A 71 16.06 0.66 2.10
N ILE A 72 14.94 -0.05 2.03
CA ILE A 72 14.29 -0.47 0.78
C ILE A 72 13.09 0.46 0.51
N TRP A 73 13.05 1.10 -0.66
CA TRP A 73 11.91 1.94 -1.09
C TRP A 73 11.08 1.25 -2.18
N ASP A 74 11.62 1.18 -3.39
CA ASP A 74 10.98 0.52 -4.52
C ASP A 74 12.06 0.08 -5.53
N ARG A 75 11.76 -0.93 -6.34
CA ARG A 75 12.71 -1.48 -7.32
C ARG A 75 13.00 -0.55 -8.49
N LYS A 76 12.05 0.34 -8.85
CA LYS A 76 12.14 1.20 -10.05
C LYS A 76 11.88 2.67 -9.74
N LEU A 77 11.01 2.96 -8.79
CA LEU A 77 10.58 4.30 -8.44
C LEU A 77 11.50 4.90 -7.39
N LYS A 78 11.94 6.14 -7.60
CA LYS A 78 12.68 6.89 -6.58
C LYS A 78 11.71 7.68 -5.68
N PRO A 79 12.01 7.86 -4.39
CA PRO A 79 11.23 8.69 -3.46
C PRO A 79 11.43 10.19 -3.78
N ASN A 80 10.75 10.66 -4.82
CA ASN A 80 10.81 12.04 -5.29
C ASN A 80 9.39 12.62 -5.43
N PHE A 81 9.31 13.95 -5.51
CA PHE A 81 8.03 14.65 -5.58
C PHE A 81 7.17 14.19 -6.77
N LYS A 82 7.78 14.02 -7.95
CA LYS A 82 7.09 13.63 -9.20
C LYS A 82 6.48 12.23 -9.14
N ASN A 83 7.20 11.28 -8.56
CA ASN A 83 6.74 9.90 -8.41
C ASN A 83 5.68 9.80 -7.32
N ASN A 84 5.83 10.56 -6.23
CA ASN A 84 4.83 10.60 -5.16
C ASN A 84 3.51 11.17 -5.67
N ILE A 85 3.53 12.27 -6.43
CA ILE A 85 2.31 12.85 -7.01
C ILE A 85 1.70 11.93 -8.07
N MET A 86 2.51 11.28 -8.91
CA MET A 86 2.00 10.31 -9.89
C MET A 86 1.33 9.12 -9.20
N ALA A 87 1.95 8.57 -8.14
CA ALA A 87 1.41 7.45 -7.40
C ALA A 87 0.13 7.82 -6.63
N SER A 88 0.09 8.99 -5.98
CA SER A 88 -1.13 9.48 -5.34
C SER A 88 -2.24 9.70 -6.36
N SER A 89 -1.92 10.29 -7.51
CA SER A 89 -2.90 10.56 -8.58
C SER A 89 -3.54 9.30 -9.11
N ILE A 90 -2.78 8.22 -9.30
CA ILE A 90 -3.34 6.93 -9.70
C ILE A 90 -4.34 6.42 -8.64
N ALA A 91 -3.96 6.46 -7.36
CA ALA A 91 -4.84 6.03 -6.27
C ALA A 91 -6.10 6.91 -6.18
N ALA A 92 -5.95 8.23 -6.31
CA ALA A 92 -7.04 9.19 -6.27
C ALA A 92 -8.03 8.99 -7.42
N VAL A 93 -7.55 8.76 -8.65
CA VAL A 93 -8.42 8.47 -9.80
C VAL A 93 -9.23 7.21 -9.55
N VAL A 94 -8.58 6.11 -9.15
CA VAL A 94 -9.25 4.82 -8.91
C VAL A 94 -10.33 4.97 -7.85
N MET A 95 -10.01 5.59 -6.72
CA MET A 95 -10.95 5.75 -5.63
C MET A 95 -12.05 6.79 -5.93
N GLY A 96 -11.72 7.88 -6.63
CA GLY A 96 -12.70 8.88 -7.05
C GLY A 96 -13.77 8.30 -7.98
N ILE A 97 -13.35 7.47 -8.96
CA ILE A 97 -14.27 6.74 -9.84
C ILE A 97 -15.13 5.76 -9.04
N LEU A 98 -14.52 5.00 -8.12
CA LEU A 98 -15.23 4.04 -7.28
C LEU A 98 -16.32 4.71 -6.43
N TRP A 99 -15.99 5.81 -5.74
CA TRP A 99 -16.96 6.57 -4.94
C TRP A 99 -18.04 7.23 -5.79
N PHE A 100 -17.71 7.70 -6.99
CA PHE A 100 -18.70 8.19 -7.96
C PHE A 100 -19.71 7.09 -8.31
N ILE A 101 -19.25 5.88 -8.65
CA ILE A 101 -20.11 4.75 -9.01
C ILE A 101 -21.02 4.36 -7.85
N ILE A 102 -20.47 4.26 -6.63
CA ILE A 102 -21.24 3.92 -5.43
C ILE A 102 -22.31 4.98 -5.14
N SER A 103 -21.93 6.25 -5.16
CA SER A 103 -22.87 7.36 -4.96
C SER A 103 -23.98 7.34 -6.01
N TYR A 104 -23.65 7.08 -7.28
CA TYR A 104 -24.63 7.05 -8.35
C TYR A 104 -25.60 5.87 -8.21
N ARG A 105 -25.09 4.69 -7.84
CA ARG A 105 -25.92 3.50 -7.59
C ARG A 105 -26.87 3.68 -6.40
N ASN A 106 -26.43 4.36 -5.35
CA ASN A 106 -27.23 4.50 -4.13
C ASN A 106 -28.29 5.61 -4.23
N TYR A 107 -27.97 6.72 -4.91
CA TYR A 107 -28.83 7.90 -4.91
C TYR A 107 -29.46 8.23 -6.27
N HIS A 108 -28.99 7.62 -7.37
CA HIS A 108 -29.41 7.93 -8.75
C HIS A 108 -29.34 9.42 -9.14
N LYS A 109 -28.59 10.23 -8.38
CA LYS A 109 -28.40 11.67 -8.62
C LYS A 109 -27.04 11.89 -9.26
N LEU A 110 -27.03 12.21 -10.55
CA LEU A 110 -25.79 12.37 -11.33
C LEU A 110 -24.92 13.53 -10.79
N VAL A 111 -25.48 14.72 -10.62
CA VAL A 111 -24.74 15.91 -10.14
C VAL A 111 -24.14 15.68 -8.76
N GLY A 112 -24.92 15.12 -7.83
CA GLY A 112 -24.44 14.80 -6.48
C GLY A 112 -23.30 13.77 -6.51
N SER A 113 -23.41 12.76 -7.38
CA SER A 113 -22.38 11.72 -7.50
C SER A 113 -21.10 12.25 -8.10
N ILE A 114 -21.17 13.13 -9.10
CA ILE A 114 -19.99 13.84 -9.64
C ILE A 114 -19.31 14.62 -8.52
N ALA A 115 -20.07 15.39 -7.74
CA ALA A 115 -19.53 16.15 -6.62
C ALA A 115 -18.81 15.25 -5.60
N THR A 116 -19.44 14.13 -5.21
CA THR A 116 -18.82 13.12 -4.32
C THR A 116 -17.52 12.58 -4.89
N GLY A 117 -17.51 12.19 -6.17
CA GLY A 117 -16.31 11.66 -6.83
C GLY A 117 -15.16 12.67 -6.85
N VAL A 118 -15.45 13.94 -7.16
CA VAL A 118 -14.45 15.03 -7.19
C VAL A 118 -13.91 15.33 -5.79
N ILE A 119 -14.78 15.41 -4.77
CA ILE A 119 -14.34 15.65 -3.38
C ILE A 119 -13.46 14.49 -2.91
N MET A 120 -13.88 13.25 -3.16
CA MET A 120 -13.12 12.07 -2.78
C MET A 120 -11.77 12.01 -3.50
N PHE A 121 -11.74 12.32 -4.79
CA PHE A 121 -10.50 12.43 -5.56
C PHE A 121 -9.49 13.37 -4.89
N PHE A 122 -9.86 14.62 -4.62
CA PHE A 122 -8.94 15.60 -4.01
C PHE A 122 -8.53 15.21 -2.59
N SER A 123 -9.47 14.68 -1.79
CA SER A 123 -9.18 14.24 -0.43
C SER A 123 -8.13 13.11 -0.40
N ILE A 124 -8.29 12.11 -1.26
CA ILE A 124 -7.40 10.96 -1.36
C ILE A 124 -6.06 11.37 -1.97
N GLU A 125 -6.07 12.25 -2.97
CA GLU A 125 -4.84 12.82 -3.54
C GLU A 125 -3.99 13.46 -2.45
N ILE A 126 -4.58 14.37 -1.67
CA ILE A 126 -3.88 15.09 -0.60
C ILE A 126 -3.37 14.11 0.47
N LEU A 127 -4.21 13.19 0.93
CA LEU A 127 -3.86 12.23 1.99
C LEU A 127 -2.76 11.26 1.54
N CYS A 128 -2.90 10.64 0.37
CA CYS A 128 -1.90 9.72 -0.17
C CYS A 128 -0.59 10.44 -0.49
N PHE A 129 -0.64 11.63 -1.06
CA PHE A 129 0.55 12.41 -1.36
C PHE A 129 1.33 12.79 -0.09
N LEU A 130 0.62 13.25 0.96
CA LEU A 130 1.23 13.57 2.24
C LEU A 130 1.84 12.31 2.89
N ALA A 131 1.12 11.20 2.90
CA ALA A 131 1.61 9.93 3.44
C ALA A 131 2.89 9.46 2.71
N LEU A 132 2.91 9.47 1.38
CA LEU A 132 4.08 9.10 0.58
C LEU A 132 5.25 10.05 0.83
N THR A 133 4.99 11.35 0.96
CA THR A 133 6.02 12.36 1.21
C THR A 133 6.63 12.24 2.60
N LEU A 134 5.81 12.00 3.62
CA LEU A 134 6.29 11.71 4.98
C LEU A 134 7.13 10.44 5.01
N THR A 135 6.63 9.37 4.41
CA THR A 135 7.32 8.08 4.32
C THR A 135 8.65 8.22 3.56
N SER A 136 8.67 8.98 2.47
CA SER A 136 9.89 9.31 1.70
C SER A 136 10.93 10.03 2.54
N LYS A 137 10.51 10.98 3.40
CA LYS A 137 11.42 11.71 4.29
C LYS A 137 12.01 10.78 5.36
N ILE A 138 11.17 9.95 5.99
CA ILE A 138 11.60 8.97 6.99
C ILE A 138 12.59 7.99 6.36
N TYR A 139 12.27 7.49 5.17
CA TYR A 139 13.14 6.61 4.39
C TYR A 139 14.52 7.24 4.14
N LYS A 140 14.58 8.47 3.62
CA LYS A 140 15.88 9.14 3.34
C LYS A 140 16.71 9.33 4.60
N LYS A 141 16.08 9.68 5.71
CA LYS A 141 16.76 9.81 7.01
C LYS A 141 17.31 8.46 7.48
N ARG A 142 16.54 7.38 7.33
CA ARG A 142 16.97 6.04 7.72
C ARG A 142 18.09 5.52 6.81
N LEU A 143 17.97 5.73 5.50
CA LEU A 143 18.97 5.32 4.52
C LEU A 143 20.32 5.99 4.81
N LYS A 144 20.33 7.32 5.02
CA LYS A 144 21.57 8.03 5.38
C LYS A 144 22.22 7.45 6.64
N LYS A 145 21.42 7.16 7.67
CA LYS A 145 21.95 6.53 8.89
C LYS A 145 22.58 5.16 8.62
N LEU A 146 21.99 4.35 7.74
CA LEU A 146 22.54 3.05 7.37
C LEU A 146 23.84 3.16 6.58
N GLU A 147 23.96 4.19 5.73
CA GLU A 147 25.19 4.50 5.01
C GLU A 147 26.30 4.94 5.98
N ASP A 148 26.00 5.90 6.87
CA ASP A 148 26.94 6.38 7.90
C ASP A 148 27.42 5.22 8.81
N ASP A 149 26.49 4.38 9.32
CA ASP A 149 26.80 3.24 10.18
C ASP A 149 27.70 2.19 9.46
N SER A 150 27.71 2.15 8.12
CA SER A 150 28.51 1.20 7.33
C SER A 150 29.89 1.73 6.92
N GLU A 151 30.08 3.04 6.89
CA GLU A 151 31.39 3.67 6.64
C GLU A 151 32.26 3.68 7.90
N ASP A 152 31.63 3.61 9.08
CA ASP A 152 32.29 3.57 10.39
C ASP A 152 32.71 2.15 10.84
N GLU A 153 32.30 1.08 10.13
CA GLU A 153 32.69 -0.34 10.35
C GLU A 153 33.89 -0.77 9.49
#